data_AF-A0A370HF40-F1
#
_entry.id   AF-A0A370HF40-F1
#
_cell.length_a   1.000
_cell.length_b   1.000
_cell.length_c   1.000
_cell.angle_alpha   90.00
_cell.angle_beta   90.00
_cell.angle_gamma   90.00
#
_symmetry.space_group_name_H-M   'P 1'
#
loop_
_entity.id
_entity.type
_entity.pdbx_description
1 polymer ?
#
loop_
_entity_poly.entity_id
_entity_poly.type
_entity_poly.pdbx_seq_one_letter_code
_entity_poly.pdbx_strand_id
1 'polypeptide(L)'
;MTEQRRVRVDTTRLRQAARKMDGVGGETTAIMSTLRNTLQGRGYPWGHDDYGDKFVTGEKGYENSSKNLLTGGDNLTGSAAKFSKGMSGAADKMDKMDSGA
;
A
#
# COMPACT_ATOMS: atom_id res chain seq x y z
N MET A 1 46.03 -3.54 8.82
CA MET A 1 44.96 -4.43 8.34
C MET A 1 43.65 -3.88 8.88
N THR A 2 42.85 -3.24 8.04
CA THR A 2 41.51 -2.75 8.41
C THR A 2 40.58 -3.95 8.46
N GLU A 3 40.22 -4.37 9.67
CA GLU A 3 39.15 -5.35 9.90
C GLU A 3 37.89 -4.85 9.18
N GLN A 4 37.43 -5.59 8.15
CA GLN A 4 36.14 -5.32 7.54
C GLN A 4 35.07 -5.53 8.61
N ARG A 5 34.57 -4.43 9.16
CA ARG A 5 33.51 -4.44 10.16
C ARG A 5 32.27 -5.06 9.50
N ARG A 6 32.01 -6.35 9.78
CA ARG A 6 30.86 -7.07 9.22
C ARG A 6 29.59 -6.29 9.56
N VAL A 7 28.78 -6.02 8.53
CA VAL A 7 27.45 -5.45 8.72
C VAL A 7 26.63 -6.49 9.50
N ARG A 8 26.43 -6.27 10.81
CA ARG A 8 25.48 -7.06 11.60
C ARG A 8 24.08 -6.55 11.30
N VAL A 9 23.27 -7.37 10.65
CA VAL A 9 21.86 -7.09 10.45
C VAL A 9 21.04 -7.89 11.45
N ASP A 10 20.19 -7.21 12.21
CA ASP A 10 19.22 -7.85 13.07
C ASP A 10 18.04 -8.34 12.21
N THR A 11 18.12 -9.59 11.76
CA THR A 11 17.09 -10.22 10.91
C THR A 11 15.76 -10.35 11.63
N THR A 12 15.75 -10.38 12.98
CA THR A 12 14.52 -10.35 13.78
C THR A 12 13.82 -9.01 13.65
N ARG A 13 14.54 -7.89 13.81
CA ARG A 13 13.97 -6.55 13.61
C ARG A 13 13.51 -6.33 12.18
N LEU A 14 14.23 -6.88 11.20
CA LEU A 14 13.83 -6.77 9.79
C LEU A 14 12.51 -7.51 9.52
N ARG A 15 12.32 -8.69 10.10
CA ARG A 15 11.04 -9.41 10.04
C ARG A 15 9.92 -8.69 10.78
N GLN A 16 10.22 -8.05 11.91
CA GLN A 16 9.22 -7.21 12.60
C GLN A 16 8.79 -6.02 11.75
N ALA A 17 9.74 -5.35 11.07
CA ALA A 17 9.42 -4.27 10.13
C ALA A 17 8.58 -4.79 8.96
N ALA A 18 8.89 -5.97 8.41
CA ALA A 18 8.08 -6.61 7.38
C ALA A 18 6.62 -6.78 7.82
N ARG A 19 6.39 -7.33 9.02
CA ARG A 19 5.05 -7.51 9.59
C ARG A 19 4.30 -6.18 9.79
N LYS A 20 5.01 -5.12 10.17
CA LYS A 20 4.41 -3.78 10.28
C LYS A 20 3.95 -3.26 8.92
N MET A 21 4.77 -3.43 7.88
CA MET A 21 4.39 -3.07 6.51
C MET A 21 3.18 -3.88 6.02
N ASP A 22 3.11 -5.16 6.38
CA ASP A 22 1.95 -6.00 6.10
C ASP A 22 0.68 -5.47 6.79
N GLY A 23 0.79 -5.09 8.06
CA GLY A 23 -0.29 -4.44 8.82
C GLY A 23 -0.78 -3.14 8.17
N VAL A 24 0.14 -2.26 7.76
CA VAL A 24 -0.21 -1.03 7.03
C VAL A 24 -0.94 -1.33 5.72
N GLY A 25 -0.49 -2.34 4.97
CA GLY A 25 -1.17 -2.78 3.76
C GLY A 25 -2.58 -3.29 4.03
N GLY A 26 -2.75 -4.10 5.09
CA GLY A 26 -4.05 -4.61 5.53
C GLY A 26 -5.02 -3.50 5.95
N GLU A 27 -4.58 -2.55 6.77
CA GLU A 27 -5.39 -1.40 7.19
C GLU A 27 -5.79 -0.54 5.99
N THR A 28 -4.86 -0.26 5.08
CA THR A 28 -5.16 0.50 3.85
C THR A 28 -6.20 -0.22 3.01
N THR A 29 -6.06 -1.54 2.84
CA THR A 29 -7.03 -2.37 2.11
C THR A 29 -8.43 -2.27 2.72
N ALA A 30 -8.53 -2.33 4.05
CA ALA A 30 -9.80 -2.22 4.76
C ALA A 30 -10.46 -0.84 4.58
N ILE A 31 -9.67 0.23 4.68
CA ILE A 31 -10.15 1.61 4.45
C ILE A 31 -10.64 1.76 3.01
N MET A 32 -9.86 1.31 2.02
CA MET A 32 -10.24 1.40 0.60
C MET A 32 -11.47 0.57 0.27
N SER A 33 -11.61 -0.61 0.87
CA SER A 33 -12.81 -1.45 0.73
C SER A 33 -14.04 -0.74 1.29
N THR A 34 -13.92 -0.14 2.48
CA THR A 34 -15.00 0.64 3.10
C THR A 34 -15.39 1.83 2.23
N LEU A 35 -14.40 2.53 1.67
CA LEU A 35 -14.63 3.64 0.75
C LEU A 35 -15.37 3.18 -0.51
N ARG A 36 -14.91 2.13 -1.21
CA ARG A 36 -15.60 1.59 -2.40
C ARG A 36 -17.04 1.21 -2.10
N ASN A 37 -17.29 0.49 -1.01
CA ASN A 37 -18.63 0.07 -0.63
C ASN A 37 -19.54 1.28 -0.34
N THR A 38 -19.01 2.30 0.35
CA THR A 38 -19.76 3.53 0.66
C THR A 38 -20.11 4.31 -0.61
N LEU A 39 -19.17 4.42 -1.54
CA LEU A 39 -19.38 5.11 -2.81
C LEU A 39 -20.40 4.39 -3.69
N GLN A 40 -20.30 3.06 -3.79
CA GLN A 40 -21.26 2.24 -4.54
C GLN A 40 -22.67 2.30 -3.93
N GLY A 41 -22.78 2.32 -2.60
CA GLY A 41 -24.07 2.35 -1.91
C GLY A 41 -24.81 3.68 -1.97
N ARG A 42 -24.13 4.80 -2.24
CA ARG A 42 -24.74 6.14 -2.27
C ARG A 42 -25.23 6.58 -3.66
N GLY A 43 -24.82 5.92 -4.73
CA GLY A 43 -25.22 6.27 -6.10
C GLY A 43 -24.75 7.68 -6.53
N TYR A 44 -25.57 8.36 -7.34
CA TYR A 44 -25.32 9.70 -7.89
C TYR A 44 -26.24 10.75 -7.23
N PRO A 45 -25.94 11.23 -6.01
CA PRO A 45 -26.83 12.14 -5.26
C PRO A 45 -26.88 13.57 -5.81
N TRP A 46 -26.03 13.93 -6.77
CA TRP A 46 -25.89 15.28 -7.33
C TRP A 46 -26.76 15.53 -8.57
N GLY A 47 -27.61 14.57 -8.97
CA GLY A 47 -28.55 14.73 -10.08
C GLY A 47 -27.95 14.58 -11.48
N HIS A 48 -28.81 14.66 -12.50
CA HIS A 48 -28.49 14.53 -13.93
C HIS A 48 -28.74 15.84 -14.69
N ASP A 49 -28.66 16.98 -14.00
CA ASP A 49 -28.72 18.28 -14.66
C ASP A 49 -27.34 18.73 -15.14
N ASP A 50 -27.28 19.80 -15.93
CA ASP A 50 -26.03 20.34 -16.47
C ASP A 50 -24.98 20.65 -15.40
N TYR A 51 -25.40 20.93 -14.15
CA TYR A 51 -24.49 21.20 -13.04
C TYR A 51 -23.92 19.90 -12.45
N GLY A 52 -24.78 18.91 -12.21
CA GLY A 52 -24.39 17.56 -11.78
C GLY A 52 -23.46 16.89 -12.78
N ASP A 53 -23.79 16.95 -14.07
CA ASP A 53 -22.97 16.36 -15.12
C ASP A 53 -21.59 17.02 -15.21
N LYS A 54 -21.50 18.36 -15.12
CA LYS A 54 -20.21 19.07 -15.06
C LYS A 54 -19.40 18.71 -13.82
N PHE A 55 -20.05 18.55 -12.67
CA PHE A 55 -19.40 18.13 -11.43
C PHE A 55 -18.81 16.72 -11.55
N VAL A 56 -19.49 15.79 -12.20
CA VAL A 56 -19.02 14.40 -12.36
C VAL A 56 -17.94 14.28 -13.42
N THR A 57 -18.23 14.79 -14.62
CA THR A 57 -17.54 14.45 -15.87
C THR A 57 -16.47 15.47 -16.29
N GLY A 58 -16.42 16.62 -15.63
CA GLY A 58 -15.39 17.62 -15.91
C GLY A 58 -13.98 17.02 -15.79
N GLU A 59 -12.97 17.69 -16.38
CA GLU A 59 -11.58 17.21 -16.35
C GLU A 59 -11.07 16.91 -14.93
N LYS A 60 -11.45 17.77 -13.97
CA LYS A 60 -11.22 17.61 -12.52
C LYS A 60 -12.49 17.18 -11.77
N GLY A 61 -13.41 16.54 -12.49
CA GLY A 61 -14.69 16.09 -11.98
C GLY A 61 -14.54 14.97 -10.97
N TYR A 62 -15.61 14.77 -10.20
CA TYR A 62 -15.65 13.82 -9.10
C TYR A 62 -15.28 12.40 -9.51
N GLU A 63 -15.68 11.96 -10.71
CA GLU A 63 -15.38 10.60 -11.19
C GLU A 63 -13.88 10.36 -11.32
N ASN A 64 -13.16 11.32 -11.91
CA ASN A 64 -11.70 11.24 -12.06
C ASN A 64 -11.01 11.29 -10.70
N SER A 65 -11.41 12.22 -9.82
CA SER A 65 -10.86 12.31 -8.47
C SER A 65 -11.07 11.03 -7.65
N SER A 66 -12.27 10.45 -7.72
CA SER A 66 -12.62 9.20 -7.04
C SER A 66 -11.80 8.03 -7.56
N LYS A 67 -11.71 7.85 -8.89
CA LYS A 67 -10.88 6.81 -9.51
C LYS A 67 -9.41 6.93 -9.13
N ASN A 68 -8.87 8.15 -9.14
CA ASN A 68 -7.48 8.42 -8.77
C ASN A 68 -7.21 8.09 -7.30
N LEU A 69 -8.12 8.47 -6.39
CA LEU A 69 -8.01 8.16 -4.97
C LEU A 69 -8.00 6.65 -4.72
N LEU A 70 -8.94 5.92 -5.33
CA LEU A 70 -9.03 4.47 -5.20
C LEU A 70 -7.79 3.77 -5.76
N THR A 71 -7.34 4.18 -6.95
CA THR A 71 -6.13 3.64 -7.58
C THR A 71 -4.88 3.94 -6.74
N GLY A 72 -4.80 5.14 -6.15
CA GLY A 72 -3.72 5.51 -5.24
C GLY A 72 -3.66 4.63 -3.99
N GLY A 73 -4.81 4.31 -3.39
CA GLY A 73 -4.91 3.39 -2.27
C GLY A 73 -4.50 1.95 -2.61
N ASP A 74 -4.91 1.46 -3.78
CA ASP A 74 -4.50 0.15 -4.29
C ASP A 74 -2.98 0.09 -4.51
N ASN A 75 -2.39 1.15 -5.05
CA ASN A 75 -0.94 1.28 -5.24
C ASN A 75 -0.17 1.30 -3.91
N LEU A 76 -0.71 1.99 -2.89
CA LEU A 76 -0.09 2.04 -1.56
C LEU A 76 -0.10 0.64 -0.91
N THR A 77 -1.22 -0.07 -0.99
CA THR A 77 -1.36 -1.46 -0.53
C THR A 77 -0.35 -2.37 -1.23
N GLY A 78 -0.26 -2.31 -2.55
CA GLY A 78 0.71 -3.10 -3.32
C GLY A 78 2.16 -2.77 -2.98
N SER A 79 2.46 -1.51 -2.68
CA SER A 79 3.79 -1.07 -2.25
C SER A 79 4.14 -1.60 -0.86
N ALA A 80 3.20 -1.54 0.09
CA ALA A 80 3.38 -2.08 1.43
C ALA A 80 3.65 -3.60 1.40
N ALA A 81 2.92 -4.34 0.58
CA ALA A 81 3.15 -5.78 0.37
C ALA A 81 4.54 -6.07 -0.23
N LYS A 82 4.98 -5.28 -1.22
CA LYS A 82 6.33 -5.41 -1.80
C LYS A 82 7.42 -5.15 -0.75
N PHE A 83 7.26 -4.13 0.09
CA PHE A 83 8.20 -3.85 1.17
C PHE A 83 8.24 -4.97 2.21
N SER A 84 7.08 -5.46 2.66
CA SER A 84 6.98 -6.61 3.57
C SER A 84 7.72 -7.84 3.02
N LYS A 85 7.45 -8.20 1.76
CA LYS A 85 8.11 -9.33 1.08
C LYS A 85 9.61 -9.11 0.92
N GLY A 86 10.04 -7.91 0.55
CA GLY A 86 11.44 -7.56 0.39
C GLY A 86 12.23 -7.67 1.71
N MET A 87 11.67 -7.15 2.79
CA MET A 87 12.27 -7.22 4.13
C MET A 87 12.37 -8.67 4.62
N SER A 88 11.29 -9.45 4.48
CA SER A 88 11.30 -10.88 4.85
C SER A 88 12.33 -11.67 4.05
N GLY A 89 12.35 -11.49 2.72
CA GLY A 89 13.32 -12.18 1.85
C GLY A 89 14.77 -11.76 2.09
N ALA A 90 15.01 -10.50 2.49
CA ALA A 90 16.34 -10.05 2.89
C ALA A 90 16.78 -10.71 4.21
N ALA A 91 15.88 -10.81 5.20
CA ALA A 91 16.15 -11.51 6.46
C ALA A 91 16.49 -12.99 6.21
N ASP A 92 15.74 -13.67 5.35
CA ASP A 92 16.00 -15.08 5.02
C ASP A 92 17.34 -15.29 4.30
N LYS A 93 17.70 -14.37 3.39
CA LYS A 93 19.02 -14.41 2.73
C LYS A 93 20.16 -14.21 3.73
N MET A 94 19.99 -13.29 4.68
CA MET A 94 21.00 -12.99 5.69
C MET A 94 21.21 -14.16 6.65
N ASP A 95 20.13 -14.77 7.14
CA ASP A 95 20.24 -15.96 8.00
C ASP A 95 20.93 -17.12 7.28
N LYS A 96 20.64 -17.33 5.98
CA LYS A 96 21.33 -18.36 5.17
C LYS A 96 22.84 -18.10 5.09
N MET A 97 23.23 -16.87 4.75
CA MET A 97 24.64 -16.47 4.68
C MET A 97 25.37 -16.63 6.02
N ASP A 98 24.72 -16.30 7.14
CA ASP A 98 25.29 -16.47 8.48
C ASP A 98 25.37 -17.94 8.91
N SER A 99 24.43 -18.79 8.46
CA SER A 99 24.42 -20.22 8.74
C SER A 99 25.45 -21.05 7.94
N GLY A 100 26.17 -20.42 7.00
CA GLY A 100 27.23 -21.08 6.22
C GLY A 100 26.75 -22.08 5.16
N ALA A 101 25.49 -21.97 4.74
CA ALA A 101 24.88 -22.79 3.67
C ALA A 101 24.74 -22.01 2.35
#